data_AF-A0A1H1W9X9-F1
#
_entry.id   AF-A0A1H1W9X9-F1
#
_cell.length_a   1.000
_cell.length_b   1.000
_cell.length_c   1.000
_cell.angle_alpha   90.00
_cell.angle_beta   90.00
_cell.angle_gamma   90.00
#
_symmetry.space_group_name_H-M   'P 1'
#
loop_
_entity.id
_entity.type
_entity.pdbx_description
1 polymer ?
#
loop_
_entity_poly.entity_id
_entity_poly.type
_entity_poly.pdbx_seq_one_letter_code
_entity_poly.pdbx_strand_id
1 'polypeptide(L)'
;MEKQQIPNGTLVLIMGILSIIGCCCYGVPGLIFGIVAIILGGKATKVYMEAPENYSGFGNVKAGRIMGIIGVVLSVLMVAYILWIISYFGWETLQNQELMQEKMQEMMAQ
;
A
#
# COMPACT_ATOMS: atom_id res chain seq x y z
N MET A 1 -26.78 16.22 22.13
CA MET A 1 -25.32 16.35 22.02
C MET A 1 -24.95 16.09 20.57
N GLU A 2 -24.35 17.06 19.88
CA GLU A 2 -23.93 16.91 18.50
C GLU A 2 -22.69 16.00 18.47
N LYS A 3 -22.81 14.81 17.89
CA LYS A 3 -21.70 13.83 17.85
C LYS A 3 -20.61 14.34 16.92
N GLN A 4 -19.48 14.75 17.47
CA GLN A 4 -18.36 15.28 16.71
C GLN A 4 -17.75 14.18 15.84
N GLN A 5 -17.47 14.48 14.57
CA GLN A 5 -16.78 13.54 13.69
C GLN A 5 -15.40 13.22 14.29
N ILE A 6 -15.00 11.94 14.30
CA ILE A 6 -13.71 11.55 14.86
C ILE A 6 -12.59 12.33 14.16
N PRO A 7 -11.85 13.18 14.89
CA PRO A 7 -10.71 13.87 14.30
C PRO A 7 -9.72 12.81 13.82
N ASN A 8 -9.23 12.96 12.60
CA ASN A 8 -8.36 12.03 11.87
C ASN A 8 -9.02 10.84 11.17
N GLY A 9 -10.34 10.62 11.24
CA GLY A 9 -10.99 9.50 10.53
C GLY A 9 -10.84 9.56 9.00
N THR A 10 -11.07 10.73 8.41
CA THR A 10 -10.89 10.97 6.98
C THR A 10 -9.40 11.00 6.57
N LEU A 11 -8.53 11.53 7.43
CA LEU A 11 -7.08 11.53 7.20
C LEU A 11 -6.50 10.11 7.14
N VAL A 12 -6.94 9.20 8.02
CA VAL A 12 -6.53 7.78 8.00
C VAL A 12 -7.00 7.10 6.70
N LEU A 13 -8.20 7.41 6.24
CA LEU A 13 -8.72 6.89 4.98
C LEU A 13 -7.91 7.39 3.77
N ILE A 14 -7.62 8.69 3.72
CA ILE A 14 -6.80 9.30 2.67
C ILE A 14 -5.37 8.75 2.70
N MET A 15 -4.75 8.62 3.88
CA MET A 15 -3.41 8.01 4.02
C MET A 15 -3.40 6.54 3.57
N GLY A 16 -4.47 5.78 3.81
CA GLY A 16 -4.61 4.40 3.33
C GLY A 16 -4.67 4.31 1.80
N ILE A 17 -5.44 5.18 1.14
CA ILE A 17 -5.53 5.23 -0.33
C ILE A 17 -4.20 5.70 -0.93
N LEU A 18 -3.58 6.72 -0.34
CA LEU A 18 -2.27 7.21 -0.78
C LEU A 18 -1.17 6.17 -0.64
N SER A 19 -1.26 5.23 0.32
CA SER A 19 -0.34 4.10 0.43
C SER A 19 -0.39 3.19 -0.80
N ILE A 20 -1.59 2.91 -1.33
CA ILE A 20 -1.78 2.07 -2.53
C ILE A 20 -1.21 2.76 -3.76
N ILE A 21 -1.51 4.06 -3.95
CA ILE A 21 -1.00 4.85 -5.08
C ILE A 21 0.52 5.03 -4.98
N GLY A 22 1.03 5.31 -3.77
CA GLY A 22 2.46 5.44 -3.48
C GLY A 22 3.24 4.13 -3.65
N CYS A 23 2.60 2.98 -3.44
CA CYS A 23 3.19 1.68 -3.69
C CYS A 23 3.38 1.43 -5.20
N CYS A 24 2.38 1.76 -6.02
CA CYS A 24 2.40 1.49 -7.46
C CYS A 24 3.38 2.39 -8.22
N CYS A 25 3.53 3.66 -7.81
CA CYS A 25 4.35 4.64 -8.52
C CYS A 25 5.74 4.91 -7.90
N TYR A 26 5.94 4.65 -6.59
CA TYR A 26 7.19 4.99 -5.89
C TYR A 26 7.75 3.86 -5.01
N GLY A 27 7.06 2.72 -4.88
CA GLY A 27 7.53 1.52 -4.16
C GLY A 27 7.69 1.73 -2.65
N VAL A 28 8.83 2.27 -2.22
CA VAL A 28 9.26 2.38 -0.81
C VAL A 28 8.43 3.39 0.01
N PRO A 29 8.06 4.58 -0.50
CA PRO A 29 7.26 5.54 0.25
C PRO A 29 5.84 5.02 0.55
N GLY A 30 5.29 4.17 -0.32
CA GLY A 30 3.97 3.55 -0.12
C GLY A 30 3.90 2.68 1.13
N LEU A 31 5.01 2.00 1.46
CA LEU A 31 5.12 1.16 2.65
C LEU A 31 5.17 1.99 3.93
N ILE A 32 5.87 3.13 3.91
CA ILE A 32 5.91 4.09 5.04
C ILE A 32 4.51 4.67 5.28
N PHE A 33 3.83 5.13 4.24
CA PHE A 33 2.47 5.67 4.36
C PHE A 33 1.47 4.62 4.88
N GLY A 34 1.61 3.36 4.46
CA GLY A 34 0.78 2.25 4.95
C GLY A 34 0.97 1.98 6.45
N ILE A 35 2.22 1.96 6.91
CA ILE A 35 2.54 1.79 8.34
C ILE A 35 1.99 2.97 9.17
N VAL A 36 2.17 4.20 8.69
CA VAL A 36 1.65 5.38 9.40
C VAL A 36 0.12 5.34 9.47
N ALA A 37 -0.57 4.94 8.39
CA ALA A 37 -2.02 4.79 8.38
C ALA A 37 -2.51 3.75 9.42
N ILE A 38 -1.80 2.63 9.58
CA ILE A 38 -2.13 1.60 10.58
C ILE A 38 -1.95 2.14 12.01
N ILE A 39 -0.84 2.83 12.29
CA ILE A 39 -0.56 3.41 13.61
C ILE A 39 -1.61 4.48 13.95
N LEU A 40 -1.89 5.39 13.01
CA LEU A 40 -2.83 6.49 13.20
C LEU A 40 -4.27 5.97 13.36
N GLY A 41 -4.65 4.94 12.60
CA GLY A 41 -5.94 4.25 12.76
C GLY A 41 -6.07 3.52 14.10
N GLY A 42 -4.98 2.95 14.62
CA GLY A 42 -4.92 2.37 15.96
C GLY A 42 -5.11 3.41 17.07
N LYS A 43 -4.47 4.57 16.95
CA LYS A 43 -4.64 5.69 17.90
C LYS A 43 -6.06 6.26 17.86
N ALA A 44 -6.61 6.48 16.67
CA ALA A 44 -8.00 6.95 16.52
C ALA A 44 -9.03 5.95 17.08
N THR A 45 -8.73 4.65 17.02
CA THR A 45 -9.54 3.60 17.67
C THR A 45 -9.50 3.70 19.20
N LYS A 46 -8.33 3.95 19.80
CA LYS A 46 -8.23 4.14 21.26
C LYS A 46 -9.02 5.37 21.72
N VAL A 47 -8.89 6.50 21.02
CA VAL A 47 -9.63 7.74 21.34
C VAL A 47 -11.15 7.51 21.24
N TYR A 48 -11.60 6.73 20.25
CA TYR A 48 -13.01 6.33 20.14
C TYR A 48 -13.47 5.47 21.31
N MET A 49 -12.63 4.57 21.81
CA MET A 49 -12.95 3.72 22.98
C MET A 49 -12.98 4.48 24.29
N GLU A 50 -12.22 5.58 24.43
CA GLU A 50 -12.22 6.43 25.62
C GLU A 50 -13.50 7.27 25.75
N ALA A 51 -14.12 7.68 24.63
CA ALA A 51 -15.36 8.47 24.65
C ALA A 51 -16.29 8.16 23.46
N PRO A 52 -16.89 6.95 23.37
CA PRO A 52 -17.68 6.53 22.22
C PRO A 52 -18.96 7.35 22.00
N GLU A 53 -19.49 7.99 23.05
CA GLU A 53 -20.70 8.83 22.98
C GLU A 53 -20.45 10.18 22.30
N ASN A 54 -19.21 10.68 22.33
CA ASN A 54 -18.84 11.98 21.76
C ASN A 54 -18.50 11.91 20.27
N TYR A 55 -18.30 10.71 19.72
CA TYR A 55 -17.69 10.53 18.42
C TYR A 55 -18.58 9.79 17.41
N SER A 56 -18.67 10.31 16.19
CA SER A 56 -19.33 9.66 15.03
C SER A 56 -18.33 9.43 13.88
N GLY A 57 -18.59 8.43 13.02
CA GLY A 57 -17.74 8.16 11.85
C GLY A 57 -16.61 7.14 12.04
N PHE A 58 -16.68 6.27 13.05
CA PHE A 58 -15.67 5.21 13.30
C PHE A 58 -15.51 4.21 12.14
N GLY A 59 -16.51 4.11 11.26
CA GLY A 59 -16.43 3.31 10.03
C GLY A 59 -15.24 3.70 9.15
N ASN A 60 -14.94 5.00 9.02
CA ASN A 60 -13.84 5.49 8.18
C ASN A 60 -12.46 5.16 8.76
N VAL A 61 -12.33 5.16 10.09
CA VAL A 61 -11.11 4.75 10.78
C VAL A 61 -10.84 3.26 10.56
N LYS A 62 -11.86 2.41 10.68
CA LYS A 62 -11.75 0.98 10.39
C LYS A 62 -11.38 0.73 8.93
N ALA A 63 -12.09 1.37 8.01
CA ALA A 63 -11.85 1.25 6.57
C ALA A 63 -10.42 1.66 6.19
N GLY A 64 -9.94 2.81 6.69
CA GLY A 64 -8.58 3.27 6.44
C GLY A 64 -7.51 2.36 7.04
N ARG A 65 -7.76 1.75 8.21
CA ARG A 65 -6.85 0.75 8.79
C ARG A 65 -6.79 -0.54 7.95
N ILE A 66 -7.92 -1.01 7.45
CA ILE A 66 -8.00 -2.17 6.55
C ILE A 66 -7.24 -1.87 5.25
N MET A 67 -7.47 -0.69 4.65
CA MET A 67 -6.77 -0.25 3.44
C MET A 67 -5.26 -0.13 3.65
N GLY A 68 -4.81 0.37 4.80
CA GLY A 68 -3.38 0.40 5.15
C GLY A 68 -2.74 -1.00 5.23
N ILE A 69 -3.45 -1.97 5.82
CA ILE A 69 -2.98 -3.37 5.86
C ILE A 69 -2.88 -3.95 4.45
N ILE A 70 -3.92 -3.75 3.62
CA ILE A 70 -3.92 -4.21 2.23
C ILE A 70 -2.77 -3.57 1.44
N GLY A 71 -2.51 -2.27 1.64
CA GLY A 71 -1.40 -1.56 1.02
C GLY A 71 -0.03 -2.13 1.38
N VAL A 72 0.20 -2.46 2.66
CA VAL A 72 1.44 -3.11 3.10
C VAL A 72 1.58 -4.51 2.50
N VAL A 73 0.52 -5.32 2.50
CA VAL A 73 0.54 -6.67 1.93
C VAL A 73 0.84 -6.63 0.43
N LEU A 74 0.18 -5.75 -0.32
CA LEU A 74 0.44 -5.55 -1.75
C LEU A 74 1.87 -5.09 -2.02
N SER A 75 2.41 -4.21 -1.19
CA SER A 75 3.79 -3.73 -1.34
C SER A 75 4.81 -4.86 -1.13
N VAL A 76 4.61 -5.70 -0.11
CA VAL A 76 5.46 -6.89 0.12
C VAL A 76 5.35 -7.88 -1.05
N LEU A 77 4.14 -8.14 -1.55
CA LEU A 77 3.92 -8.99 -2.72
C LEU A 77 4.60 -8.43 -3.98
N MET A 78 4.54 -7.12 -4.19
CA MET A 78 5.17 -6.46 -5.34
C MET A 78 6.69 -6.56 -5.27
N VAL A 79 7.29 -6.35 -4.10
CA VAL A 79 8.74 -6.54 -3.90
C VAL A 79 9.14 -8.00 -4.15
N ALA A 80 8.37 -8.97 -3.62
CA ALA A 80 8.61 -10.39 -3.87
C ALA A 80 8.50 -10.74 -5.36
N TYR A 81 7.52 -10.18 -6.06
CA TYR A 81 7.33 -10.38 -7.50
C TYR A 81 8.49 -9.80 -8.32
N ILE A 82 8.97 -8.59 -7.97
CA ILE A 82 10.14 -7.99 -8.60
C ILE A 82 11.38 -8.87 -8.38
N LEU A 83 11.62 -9.36 -7.16
CA LEU A 83 12.72 -10.28 -6.87
C LEU A 83 12.61 -11.60 -7.65
N TRP A 84 11.39 -12.10 -7.85
CA TRP A 84 11.14 -13.30 -8.63
C TRP A 84 11.47 -13.09 -10.11
N ILE A 85 11.02 -11.98 -10.69
CA ILE A 85 11.38 -11.60 -12.08
C ILE A 85 12.89 -11.46 -12.20
N ILE A 86 13.55 -10.74 -11.29
CA ILE A 86 15.01 -10.58 -11.32
C ILE A 86 15.72 -11.93 -11.25
N SER A 87 15.22 -12.88 -10.45
CA SER A 87 15.82 -14.21 -10.31
C SER A 87 15.60 -15.08 -11.56
N TYR A 88 14.46 -14.95 -12.24
CA TYR A 88 14.12 -15.73 -13.43
C TYR A 88 14.70 -15.15 -14.72
N PHE A 89 14.52 -13.84 -14.94
CA PHE A 89 15.04 -13.16 -16.11
C PHE A 89 16.52 -12.79 -15.95
N GLY A 90 17.05 -12.71 -14.73
CA GLY A 90 18.36 -12.13 -14.50
C GLY A 90 18.32 -10.61 -14.64
N TRP A 91 18.98 -9.88 -13.73
CA TRP A 91 19.07 -8.41 -13.78
C TRP A 91 19.63 -7.94 -15.14
N GLU A 92 20.49 -8.75 -15.76
CA GLU A 92 21.14 -8.46 -17.04
C GLU A 92 20.18 -8.43 -18.23
N THR A 93 19.13 -9.27 -18.25
CA THR A 93 18.15 -9.32 -19.35
C THR A 93 17.11 -8.20 -19.25
N LEU A 94 16.88 -7.70 -18.02
CA LEU A 94 16.04 -6.52 -17.77
C LEU A 94 16.76 -5.21 -18.13
N GLN A 95 18.08 -5.17 -18.02
CA GLN A 95 18.87 -3.96 -18.31
C GLN A 95 19.36 -3.91 -19.77
N ASN A 96 19.56 -5.05 -20.42
CA ASN A 96 19.97 -5.13 -21.83
C ASN A 96 18.77 -5.43 -22.73
N GLN A 97 18.17 -4.37 -23.26
CA GLN A 97 17.03 -4.44 -24.18
C GLN A 97 17.34 -5.25 -25.46
N GLU A 98 18.59 -5.25 -25.92
CA GLU A 98 19.05 -5.99 -27.11
C GLU A 98 19.01 -7.51 -26.91
N LEU A 99 19.46 -8.02 -25.76
CA LEU A 99 19.49 -9.46 -25.46
C LEU A 99 18.07 -10.04 -25.28
N MET A 100 17.14 -9.22 -24.77
CA MET A 100 15.72 -9.57 -24.67
C MET A 100 15.07 -9.65 -26.06
N GLN A 101 15.45 -8.76 -26.99
CA GLN A 101 14.99 -8.81 -28.38
C GLN A 101 15.58 -10.02 -29.12
N GLU A 102 16.85 -10.36 -28.90
CA GLU A 102 17.51 -11.54 -29.48
C GLU A 102 16.81 -12.84 -29.05
N LYS A 103 16.55 -13.03 -27.75
CA LYS A 103 15.87 -14.23 -27.23
C LYS A 103 14.42 -14.36 -27.72
N MET A 104 13.76 -13.24 -28.01
CA MET A 104 12.40 -13.23 -28.57
C MET A 104 12.40 -13.55 -30.07
N GLN A 105 13.44 -13.12 -30.79
CA GLN A 105 13.65 -13.49 -32.20
C GLN A 105 14.03 -14.96 -32.35
N GLU A 106 14.89 -15.51 -31.47
CA GLU A 106 15.24 -16.94 -31.48
C GLU A 106 14.00 -17.82 -31.25
N MET A 107 13.06 -17.42 -30.38
CA MET A 107 11.79 -18.14 -30.16
C MET A 107 10.77 -18.00 -31.30
N MET A 108 10.81 -16.93 -32.10
CA MET A 108 9.93 -16.76 -33.26
C MET A 108 10.49 -17.39 -34.55
N ALA A 109 11.79 -17.69 -34.57
CA ALA A 109 12.46 -18.30 -35.71
C ALA A 109 12.50 -19.85 -35.67
N GLN A 110 11.97 -20.47 -34.61
CA GLN A 110 11.67 -21.91 -34.51
C GLN A 110 10.18 -22.16 -34.65
#